data_AF-A0A8T2QCS8-F1
#
_entry.id   AF-A0A8T2QCS8-F1
#
_cell.length_a   1.000
_cell.length_b   1.000
_cell.length_c   1.000
_cell.angle_alpha   90.00
_cell.angle_beta   90.00
_cell.angle_gamma   90.00
#
_symmetry.space_group_name_H-M   'P 1'
#
loop_
_entity.id
_entity.type
_entity.pdbx_description
1 polymer ?
#
loop_
_entity_poly.entity_id
_entity_poly.type
_entity_poly.pdbx_seq_one_letter_code
_entity_poly.pdbx_strand_id
1 'polypeptide(L)' 'MHLAANPIFHARTKHIEVHYHFIREKLMAKEIDISFVPTEKQVADMMTKALDGIKLCRFKAMAGIQPIRE' A
#
# COMPACT_ATOMS: atom_id res chain seq x y z
N MET A 1 7.78 -5.72 11.65
CA MET A 1 6.72 -5.02 12.41
C MET A 1 7.28 -4.42 13.70
N HIS A 2 8.17 -3.43 13.62
CA HIS A 2 8.72 -2.79 14.83
C HIS A 2 8.00 -1.48 15.19
N LEU A 3 7.37 -0.83 14.20
CA LEU A 3 6.57 0.38 14.41
C LEU A 3 5.23 0.09 15.09
N ALA A 4 4.69 -1.13 14.93
CA ALA A 4 3.42 -1.56 15.55
C ALA A 4 3.50 -1.79 17.07
N ALA A 5 4.71 -1.97 17.60
CA ALA A 5 4.93 -2.47 18.96
C ALA A 5 5.55 -1.43 19.90
N ASN A 6 6.08 -0.31 19.39
CA ASN A 6 6.89 0.61 20.18
C ASN A 6 6.30 2.04 20.17
N PRO A 7 5.61 2.46 21.25
CA PRO A 7 5.03 3.80 21.37
C PRO A 7 6.08 4.91 21.54
N ILE A 8 7.36 4.57 21.72
CA ILE A 8 8.45 5.51 22.02
C ILE A 8 9.12 6.05 20.73
N PHE A 9 8.34 6.32 19.67
CA PHE A 9 8.84 7.07 18.51
C PHE A 9 8.06 8.37 18.34
N HIS A 10 7.93 9.12 19.44
CA HIS A 10 7.39 10.47 19.49
C HIS A 10 8.50 11.49 19.20
N ALA A 11 8.80 11.74 17.92
CA ALA A 11 9.45 12.99 17.52
C ALA A 11 9.34 13.25 16.00
N ARG A 12 8.40 14.14 15.64
CA ARG A 12 8.34 14.94 14.39
C ARG A 12 7.75 14.30 13.11
N THR A 13 6.60 13.63 13.17
CA THR A 13 5.78 13.45 11.96
C THR A 13 4.30 13.20 12.29
N LYS A 14 3.52 14.27 12.49
CA LYS A 14 2.08 14.20 12.77
C LYS A 14 1.31 13.32 11.76
N HIS A 15 1.71 13.37 10.49
CA HIS A 15 1.11 12.53 9.45
C HIS A 15 1.33 11.03 9.68
N ILE A 16 2.52 10.63 10.16
CA ILE A 16 2.81 9.22 10.46
C ILE A 16 2.00 8.75 11.66
N GLU A 17 1.91 9.57 12.71
CA GLU A 17 1.16 9.24 13.93
C GLU A 17 -0.33 9.03 13.65
N VAL A 18 -0.97 9.96 12.92
CA VAL A 18 -2.40 9.85 12.59
C VAL A 18 -2.69 8.62 11.74
N HIS A 19 -1.89 8.36 10.69
CA HIS A 19 -2.07 7.18 9.85
C HIS A 19 -1.81 5.89 10.63
N TYR A 20 -0.83 5.90 11.53
CA TYR A 20 -0.51 4.75 12.36
C TYR A 20 -1.66 4.38 13.31
N HIS A 21 -2.23 5.36 14.03
CA HIS A 21 -3.37 5.12 14.90
C HIS A 21 -4.57 4.56 14.12
N PHE A 22 -4.88 5.17 12.98
CA PHE A 22 -5.96 4.71 12.10
C PHE A 22 -5.76 3.26 11.63
N ILE A 23 -4.57 2.93 11.11
CA ILE A 23 -4.27 1.57 10.63
C ILE A 23 -4.34 0.56 11.78
N ARG A 24 -3.82 0.91 12.97
CA ARG A 24 -3.84 0.05 14.15
C ARG A 24 -5.27 -0.24 14.63
N GLU A 25 -6.12 0.78 14.69
CA GLU A 25 -7.54 0.62 15.04
C GLU A 25 -8.25 -0.33 14.07
N LYS A 26 -8.03 -0.16 12.76
CA LYS A 26 -8.63 -1.01 11.72
C LYS A 26 -8.13 -2.45 11.76
N LEU A 27 -6.87 -2.66 12.07
CA LEU A 27 -6.28 -3.99 12.28
C LEU A 27 -6.88 -4.67 13.52
N MET A 28 -7.02 -3.94 14.64
CA MET A 28 -7.63 -4.46 15.87
C MET A 28 -9.11 -4.80 15.68
N ALA A 29 -9.83 -4.02 14.88
CA ALA A 29 -11.20 -4.30 14.47
C ALA A 29 -11.33 -5.46 13.46
N LYS A 30 -10.19 -6.03 13.00
CA LYS A 30 -10.12 -7.09 11.98
C LYS A 30 -10.77 -6.71 10.65
N GLU A 31 -10.85 -5.41 10.35
CA GLU A 31 -11.39 -4.90 9.09
C GLU A 31 -10.38 -5.02 7.94
N ILE A 32 -9.08 -5.04 8.28
CA ILE A 32 -7.97 -5.15 7.34
C ILE A 32 -6.92 -6.15 7.85
N ASP A 33 -6.14 -6.71 6.93
CA ASP A 33 -4.92 -7.47 7.23
C ASP A 33 -3.73 -6.81 6.51
N ILE A 34 -2.54 -6.93 7.09
CA ILE A 34 -1.32 -6.31 6.57
C ILE A 34 -0.32 -7.40 6.18
N SER A 35 -0.06 -7.50 4.89
CA SER A 35 0.96 -8.38 4.33
C SER A 35 1.99 -7.59 3.53
N PHE A 36 3.23 -8.08 3.53
CA PHE A 36 4.28 -7.51 2.70
C PHE A 36 4.09 -7.94 1.25
N VAL A 37 4.04 -6.96 0.34
CA VAL A 37 4.02 -7.19 -1.10
C VAL A 37 5.31 -6.62 -1.70
N PRO A 38 6.13 -7.44 -2.39
CA PRO A 38 7.30 -6.93 -3.09
C PRO A 38 6.92 -5.87 -4.13
N THR A 39 7.81 -4.91 -4.38
CA THR A 39 7.60 -3.80 -5.35
C THR A 39 7.19 -4.29 -6.73
N GLU A 40 7.70 -5.45 -7.17
CA GLU A 40 7.40 -6.06 -8.47
C GLU A 40 5.97 -6.59 -8.58
N LYS A 41 5.28 -6.74 -7.44
CA LYS A 41 3.91 -7.27 -7.33
C LYS A 41 2.92 -6.22 -6.80
N GLN A 42 3.37 -5.02 -6.47
CA GLN A 42 2.53 -3.94 -5.93
C GLN A 42 1.72 -3.24 -7.04
N VAL A 43 0.66 -3.89 -7.53
CA VAL A 43 -0.18 -3.40 -8.65
C VAL A 43 -0.73 -1.99 -8.43
N ALA A 44 -0.99 -1.60 -7.18
CA ALA A 44 -1.46 -0.27 -6.81
C ALA A 44 -0.49 0.87 -7.19
N ASP A 45 0.80 0.57 -7.42
CA ASP A 45 1.78 1.57 -7.86
C ASP A 45 1.40 2.19 -9.21
N MET A 46 0.67 1.46 -10.07
CA MET A 46 0.16 1.99 -11.33
C MET A 46 -0.77 3.21 -11.14
N MET A 47 -1.48 3.29 -10.01
CA MET A 47 -2.44 4.35 -9.74
C MET A 47 -1.84 5.50 -8.92
N THR A 48 -0.70 5.28 -8.26
CA THR A 48 -0.15 6.21 -7.26
C THR A 48 1.20 6.80 -7.67
N LYS A 49 1.84 6.26 -8.72
CA LYS A 49 3.18 6.65 -9.15
C LYS A 49 3.25 6.81 -10.67
N ALA A 50 4.17 7.66 -11.12
CA ALA A 50 4.64 7.63 -12.50
C ALA A 50 5.58 6.42 -12.67
N LEU A 51 5.20 5.47 -13.53
CA LEU A 51 5.95 4.25 -13.80
C LEU A 51 6.48 4.25 -15.22
N ASP A 52 7.57 3.52 -15.45
CA ASP A 52 8.03 3.20 -16.79
C ASP A 52 6.98 2.34 -17.53
N GLY A 53 6.99 2.42 -18.87
CA GLY A 53 5.99 1.74 -19.69
C GLY A 53 5.97 0.21 -19.50
N ILE A 54 7.12 -0.41 -19.24
CA ILE A 54 7.23 -1.86 -19.06
C ILE A 54 6.57 -2.28 -17.75
N LYS A 55 6.88 -1.59 -16.66
CA LYS A 55 6.29 -1.85 -15.34
C LYS A 55 4.78 -1.56 -15.33
N LEU A 56 4.35 -0.51 -16.02
CA LEU A 56 2.94 -0.20 -16.22
C LEU A 56 2.21 -1.34 -16.96
N CYS A 57 2.76 -1.81 -18.09
CA CYS A 57 2.18 -2.93 -18.84
C CYS A 57 2.07 -4.20 -18.00
N ARG A 58 3.11 -4.51 -17.20
CA ARG A 58 3.08 -5.65 -16.28
C ARG A 58 1.97 -5.51 -15.24
N PHE A 59 1.80 -4.34 -14.64
CA PHE A 59 0.72 -4.11 -13.67
C PHE A 59 -0.67 -4.14 -14.31
N LYS A 60 -0.84 -3.62 -15.54
CA LYS A 60 -2.09 -3.77 -16.29
C LYS A 60 -2.47 -5.23 -16.51
N ALA A 61 -1.50 -6.05 -16.90
CA ALA A 61 -1.71 -7.49 -17.08
C ALA A 61 -2.08 -8.18 -15.76
N MET A 62 -1.38 -7.88 -14.66
CA MET A 62 -1.68 -8.45 -13.33
C MET A 62 -3.04 -7.98 -12.78
N ALA A 63 -3.48 -6.78 -13.14
CA ALA A 63 -4.80 -6.23 -12.80
C ALA A 63 -5.93 -6.79 -13.68
N GLY A 64 -5.62 -7.57 -14.72
CA GLY A 64 -6.61 -8.08 -15.67
C GLY A 64 -7.23 -6.99 -16.56
N ILE A 65 -6.57 -5.84 -16.73
CA ILE A 65 -7.06 -4.76 -17.58
C ILE A 65 -6.97 -5.21 -19.04
N GLN A 66 -8.12 -5.27 -19.69
CA GLN A 66 -8.25 -5.63 -21.10
C GLN A 66 -8.73 -4.43 -21.92
N PRO A 67 -8.37 -4.33 -23.21
CA PRO A 67 -9.01 -3.40 -24.12
C PRO A 67 -10.52 -3.64 -24.12
N ILE A 68 -11.28 -2.55 -24.15
CA ILE A 68 -12.73 -2.63 -24.37
C ILE A 68 -12.92 -3.20 -25.79
N ARG A 69 -13.66 -4.30 -25.88
CA ARG A 69 -14.09 -4.84 -27.18
C ARG A 69 -15.24 -3.95 -27.66
N GLU A 70 -15.08 -3.39 -28.86
CA GLU A 70 -16.17 -2.75 -29.60
C GLU A 70 -17.22 -3.78 -30.04
#